data_AF-A0A426QHT5-F1
#
_entry.id   AF-A0A426QHT5-F1
#
_cell.length_a   1.000
_cell.length_b   1.000
_cell.length_c   1.000
_cell.angle_alpha   90.00
_cell.angle_beta   90.00
_cell.angle_gamma   90.00
#
_symmetry.space_group_name_H-M   'P 1'
#
loop_
_entity.id
_entity.type
_entity.pdbx_description
1 polymer ?
#
loop_
_entity_poly.entity_id
_entity_poly.type
_entity_poly.pdbx_seq_one_letter_code
_entity_poly.pdbx_strand_id
1 'polypeptide(L)'
;MGCRAMLNQRGFTLTELLIGSTLGLLVLAGALRLYQGNALATAASLRLTRLNYEARELLGHMAAEARRSGYWAATPGVDAPADNPFMQAARDLHIGHHPSEAPATCLLYSYDLNADREVGIGSLTAAGPHTNRANMELFGFRLSRGRLQQRQGGRRHGCDGGRWQSLTGADTRVTRLRFRLISDCLNLQRPGQACRRGEPAQLVRSLELRLAAEARSDPDVKVTLDTRVRLPNDRLVRHW
;
A
#
# COMPACT_ATOMS: atom_id res chain seq x y z
N MET A 1 -38.20 -54.42 57.40
CA MET A 1 -39.11 -53.26 57.28
C MET A 1 -38.43 -52.21 56.41
N GLY A 2 -38.80 -52.12 55.13
CA GLY A 2 -38.33 -51.06 54.23
C GLY A 2 -39.52 -50.17 53.86
N CYS A 3 -39.55 -48.95 54.37
CA CYS A 3 -40.60 -47.99 54.06
C CYS A 3 -40.32 -47.38 52.67
N ARG A 4 -41.14 -47.71 51.67
CA ARG A 4 -41.13 -47.04 50.37
C ARG A 4 -41.89 -45.71 50.50
N ALA A 5 -41.17 -44.60 50.46
CA ALA A 5 -41.79 -43.29 50.28
C ALA A 5 -42.43 -43.22 48.90
N MET A 6 -43.76 -43.17 48.84
CA MET A 6 -44.49 -42.84 47.61
C MET A 6 -44.33 -41.35 47.33
N LEU A 7 -43.50 -41.01 46.33
CA LEU A 7 -43.43 -39.67 45.79
C LEU A 7 -44.77 -39.35 45.11
N ASN A 8 -45.52 -38.41 45.68
CA ASN A 8 -46.76 -37.88 45.07
C ASN A 8 -46.40 -37.18 43.76
N GLN A 9 -46.78 -37.75 42.62
CA GLN A 9 -46.65 -37.09 41.32
C GLN A 9 -47.70 -35.99 41.19
N ARG A 10 -47.28 -34.73 41.33
CA ARG A 10 -48.10 -33.57 40.98
C ARG A 10 -47.93 -33.28 39.49
N GLY A 11 -49.00 -33.40 38.71
CA GLY A 11 -49.02 -33.00 37.30
C GLY A 11 -49.07 -31.48 37.14
N PHE A 12 -48.63 -30.97 36.00
CA PHE A 12 -48.73 -29.55 35.65
C PHE A 12 -50.09 -29.21 35.05
N THR A 13 -50.58 -28.01 35.33
CA THR A 13 -51.78 -27.49 34.68
C THR A 13 -51.47 -27.03 33.24
N LEU A 14 -52.47 -27.08 32.35
CA LEU A 14 -52.34 -26.58 30.98
C LEU A 14 -51.91 -25.10 30.97
N THR A 15 -52.43 -24.30 31.89
CA THR A 15 -52.08 -22.89 32.03
C THR A 15 -50.64 -22.68 32.49
N GLU A 16 -50.10 -23.48 33.43
CA GLU A 16 -48.68 -23.44 33.80
C GLU A 16 -47.77 -23.79 32.63
N LEU A 17 -48.13 -24.78 31.80
CA LEU A 17 -47.37 -25.13 30.59
C LEU A 17 -47.39 -24.00 29.55
N LEU A 18 -48.52 -23.32 29.38
CA LEU A 18 -48.64 -22.17 28.48
C LEU A 18 -47.84 -20.96 28.99
N ILE A 19 -47.90 -20.66 30.29
CA ILE A 19 -47.13 -19.55 30.88
C ILE A 19 -45.63 -19.85 30.87
N GLY A 20 -45.22 -21.07 31.22
CA GLY A 20 -43.82 -21.48 31.21
C GLY A 20 -43.20 -21.45 29.81
N SER A 21 -43.93 -21.95 28.81
CA SER A 21 -43.46 -21.93 27.41
C SER A 21 -43.40 -20.51 26.83
N THR A 22 -44.37 -19.64 27.14
CA THR A 22 -44.35 -18.24 26.68
C THR A 22 -43.19 -17.46 27.31
N LEU A 23 -42.94 -17.59 28.61
CA LEU A 23 -41.78 -16.97 29.26
C LEU A 23 -40.45 -17.53 28.72
N GLY A 24 -40.37 -18.84 28.50
CA GLY A 24 -39.18 -19.47 27.90
C GLY A 24 -38.87 -18.92 26.51
N LEU A 25 -39.89 -18.76 25.66
CA LEU A 25 -39.74 -18.17 24.32
C LEU A 25 -39.29 -16.70 24.38
N LEU A 26 -39.79 -15.91 25.33
CA LEU A 26 -39.37 -14.52 25.52
C LEU A 26 -37.88 -14.43 25.88
N VAL A 27 -37.42 -15.27 26.81
CA VAL A 27 -36.01 -15.33 27.21
C VAL A 27 -35.12 -15.79 26.03
N LEU A 28 -35.52 -16.84 25.31
CA LEU A 28 -34.78 -17.33 24.14
C LEU A 28 -34.71 -16.29 23.02
N ALA A 29 -35.81 -15.56 22.77
CA ALA A 29 -35.82 -14.48 21.78
C ALA A 29 -34.86 -13.34 22.16
N GLY A 30 -34.80 -12.98 23.44
CA GLY A 30 -33.83 -12.02 23.97
C GLY A 30 -32.38 -12.49 23.78
N ALA A 31 -32.09 -13.74 24.17
CA ALA A 31 -30.78 -14.35 24.01
C ALA A 31 -30.33 -14.41 22.54
N LEU A 32 -31.24 -14.77 21.62
CA LEU A 32 -30.96 -14.84 20.18
C LEU A 32 -30.61 -13.47 19.59
N ARG A 33 -31.31 -12.41 19.99
CA ARG A 33 -31.00 -11.04 19.56
C ARG A 33 -29.61 -10.60 20.00
N LEU A 34 -29.25 -10.88 21.26
CA LEU A 34 -27.90 -10.59 21.78
C LEU A 34 -26.83 -11.37 21.00
N TYR A 35 -27.06 -12.65 20.74
CA TYR A 35 -26.16 -13.48 19.96
C TYR A 35 -25.95 -12.94 18.53
N GLN A 36 -27.03 -12.58 17.85
CA GLN A 36 -26.97 -11.99 16.50
C GLN A 36 -26.16 -10.68 16.49
N GLY A 37 -26.41 -9.79 17.45
CA GLY A 37 -25.66 -8.54 17.59
C GLY A 37 -24.16 -8.79 17.79
N ASN A 38 -23.80 -9.75 18.66
CA ASN A 38 -22.41 -10.13 18.89
C ASN A 38 -21.76 -10.75 17.64
N ALA A 39 -22.47 -11.63 16.93
CA ALA A 39 -21.97 -12.24 15.70
C ALA A 39 -21.67 -11.18 14.62
N LEU A 40 -22.55 -10.20 14.44
CA LEU A 40 -22.34 -9.08 13.51
C LEU A 40 -21.16 -8.20 13.93
N ALA A 41 -21.07 -7.85 15.21
CA ALA A 41 -19.96 -7.07 15.75
C ALA A 41 -18.60 -7.78 15.56
N THR A 42 -18.57 -9.09 15.83
CA THR A 42 -17.37 -9.92 15.63
C THR A 42 -16.97 -9.97 14.16
N ALA A 43 -17.93 -10.16 13.25
CA ALA A 43 -17.66 -10.17 11.82
C ALA A 43 -17.12 -8.82 11.32
N ALA A 44 -17.68 -7.70 11.78
CA ALA A 44 -17.17 -6.36 11.47
C ALA A 44 -15.74 -6.15 12.00
N SER A 45 -15.47 -6.58 13.24
CA SER A 45 -14.14 -6.47 13.85
C SER A 45 -13.08 -7.29 13.10
N LEU A 46 -13.43 -8.50 12.65
CA LEU A 46 -12.54 -9.33 11.84
C LEU A 46 -12.24 -8.69 10.48
N ARG A 47 -13.26 -8.12 9.81
CA ARG A 47 -13.09 -7.41 8.54
C ARG A 47 -12.17 -6.19 8.69
N LEU A 48 -12.37 -5.40 9.74
CA LEU A 48 -11.51 -4.25 10.02
C LEU A 48 -10.06 -4.67 10.27
N THR A 49 -9.85 -5.72 11.07
CA THR A 49 -8.51 -6.26 11.34
C THR A 49 -7.83 -6.73 10.05
N ARG A 50 -8.54 -7.48 9.20
CA ARG A 50 -8.03 -7.95 7.90
C ARG A 50 -7.67 -6.78 6.97
N LEU A 51 -8.56 -5.80 6.84
CA LEU A 51 -8.34 -4.61 6.01
C LEU A 51 -7.14 -3.79 6.52
N ASN A 52 -7.00 -3.66 7.84
CA ASN A 52 -5.87 -2.94 8.45
C ASN A 52 -4.54 -3.66 8.17
N TYR A 53 -4.50 -4.99 8.30
CA TYR A 53 -3.32 -5.78 7.96
C TYR A 53 -2.95 -5.65 6.48
N GLU A 54 -3.91 -5.81 5.56
CA GLU A 54 -3.69 -5.62 4.11
C GLU A 54 -3.17 -4.20 3.83
N ALA A 55 -3.80 -3.16 4.36
CA ALA A 55 -3.37 -1.78 4.11
C ALA A 55 -1.96 -1.48 4.67
N ARG A 56 -1.60 -2.06 5.82
CA ARG A 56 -0.24 -1.95 6.39
C ARG A 56 0.79 -2.67 5.55
N GLU A 57 0.48 -3.87 5.07
CA GLU A 57 1.34 -4.64 4.18
C GLU A 57 1.59 -3.87 2.88
N LEU A 58 0.55 -3.35 2.24
CA LEU A 58 0.67 -2.56 1.01
C LEU A 58 1.51 -1.29 1.20
N LEU A 59 1.31 -0.57 2.32
CA LEU A 59 2.15 0.60 2.63
C LEU A 59 3.60 0.21 2.92
N GLY A 60 3.82 -0.88 3.65
CA GLY A 60 5.15 -1.40 3.96
C GLY A 60 5.91 -1.81 2.69
N HIS A 61 5.23 -2.53 1.79
CA HIS A 61 5.75 -2.92 0.48
C HIS A 61 6.12 -1.69 -0.37
N MET A 62 5.20 -0.73 -0.51
CA MET A 62 5.49 0.51 -1.26
C MET A 62 6.65 1.30 -0.64
N ALA A 63 6.75 1.37 0.70
CA ALA A 63 7.84 2.07 1.37
C ALA A 63 9.19 1.35 1.20
N ALA A 64 9.21 0.02 1.26
CA ALA A 64 10.41 -0.78 1.03
C ALA A 64 10.92 -0.63 -0.41
N GLU A 65 10.02 -0.70 -1.38
CA GLU A 65 10.35 -0.49 -2.80
C GLU A 65 10.80 0.94 -3.08
N ALA A 66 10.15 1.94 -2.48
CA ALA A 66 10.56 3.34 -2.61
C ALA A 66 12.00 3.57 -2.10
N ARG A 67 12.43 2.93 -1.01
CA ARG A 67 13.82 3.02 -0.51
C ARG A 67 14.86 2.52 -1.51
N ARG A 68 14.47 1.64 -2.42
CA ARG A 68 15.39 1.11 -3.44
C ARG A 68 15.55 2.04 -4.63
N SER A 69 14.64 3.01 -4.79
CA SER A 69 14.68 3.95 -5.91
C SER A 69 16.05 4.63 -6.05
N GLY A 70 16.55 4.67 -7.28
CA GLY A 70 17.83 5.26 -7.63
C GLY A 70 19.05 4.47 -7.15
N TYR A 71 18.89 3.26 -6.60
CA TYR A 71 20.05 2.41 -6.31
C TYR A 71 20.75 2.05 -7.62
N TRP A 72 22.07 2.13 -7.61
CA TRP A 72 22.95 1.85 -8.73
C TRP A 72 24.20 1.17 -8.18
N ALA A 73 24.63 0.05 -8.77
CA ALA A 73 25.85 -0.66 -8.38
C ALA A 73 27.12 0.07 -8.87
N ALA A 74 27.18 1.38 -8.64
CA ALA A 74 28.27 2.26 -8.99
C ALA A 74 29.57 1.83 -8.29
N THR A 75 30.70 1.95 -8.99
CA THR A 75 32.03 1.77 -8.40
C THR A 75 32.54 3.10 -7.87
N PRO A 76 32.75 3.25 -6.54
CA PRO A 76 33.29 4.48 -5.97
C PRO A 76 34.63 4.86 -6.61
N GLY A 77 34.78 6.13 -6.98
CA GLY A 77 36.01 6.66 -7.60
C GLY A 77 36.13 6.42 -9.10
N VAL A 78 35.27 5.57 -9.70
CA VAL A 78 35.17 5.37 -11.15
C VAL A 78 33.89 6.03 -11.66
N ASP A 79 32.77 5.68 -11.04
CA ASP A 79 31.44 6.16 -11.43
C ASP A 79 31.08 7.40 -10.60
N ALA A 80 30.81 8.52 -11.27
CA ALA A 80 30.34 9.72 -10.59
C ALA A 80 28.86 9.54 -10.21
N PRO A 81 28.45 9.71 -8.94
CA PRO A 81 27.06 9.51 -8.55
C PRO A 81 26.06 10.46 -9.24
N ALA A 82 26.53 11.62 -9.73
CA ALA A 82 25.74 12.55 -10.54
C ALA A 82 25.34 11.96 -11.91
N ASP A 83 26.05 10.92 -12.37
CA ASP A 83 25.82 10.27 -13.66
C ASP A 83 24.96 9.00 -13.51
N ASN A 84 24.37 8.78 -12.32
CA ASN A 84 23.52 7.63 -12.03
C ASN A 84 22.35 7.52 -13.05
N PRO A 85 22.32 6.47 -13.90
CA PRO A 85 21.33 6.36 -14.95
C PRO A 85 19.91 6.13 -14.40
N PHE A 86 19.77 5.62 -13.18
CA PHE A 86 18.49 5.41 -12.48
C PHE A 86 17.91 6.70 -11.86
N MET A 87 18.63 7.83 -11.94
CA MET A 87 18.16 9.15 -11.49
C MET A 87 18.09 10.20 -12.61
N GLN A 88 18.07 9.75 -13.87
CA GLN A 88 18.05 10.63 -15.03
C GLN A 88 16.67 10.66 -15.71
N ALA A 89 16.18 11.88 -15.99
CA ALA A 89 14.99 12.14 -16.80
C ALA A 89 13.80 11.23 -16.43
N ALA A 90 13.29 10.45 -17.39
CA ALA A 90 12.13 9.57 -17.21
C ALA A 90 12.37 8.35 -16.29
N ARG A 91 13.60 8.11 -15.86
CA ARG A 91 13.98 6.97 -15.01
C ARG A 91 14.07 7.34 -13.52
N ASP A 92 14.21 8.63 -13.20
CA ASP A 92 14.17 9.11 -11.81
C ASP A 92 12.79 8.84 -11.20
N LEU A 93 12.74 8.91 -9.87
CA LEU A 93 11.50 8.83 -9.13
C LEU A 93 10.56 9.96 -9.56
N HIS A 94 9.41 9.59 -10.11
CA HIS A 94 8.42 10.51 -10.67
C HIS A 94 7.04 10.23 -10.09
N ILE A 95 6.33 11.30 -9.73
CA ILE A 95 4.95 11.24 -9.24
C ILE A 95 4.02 11.78 -10.32
N GLY A 96 3.08 10.93 -10.75
CA GLY A 96 2.09 11.23 -11.77
C GLY A 96 0.71 10.72 -11.40
N HIS A 97 -0.11 10.41 -12.40
CA HIS A 97 -1.44 9.81 -12.23
C HIS A 97 -1.87 9.04 -13.48
N HIS A 98 -2.79 8.09 -13.30
CA HIS A 98 -3.55 7.54 -14.43
C HIS A 98 -4.61 8.56 -14.87
N PRO A 99 -4.93 8.73 -16.17
CA PRO A 99 -5.85 9.77 -16.64
C PRO A 99 -7.25 9.75 -16.01
N SER A 100 -7.69 8.60 -15.50
CA SER A 100 -8.98 8.44 -14.82
C SER A 100 -8.91 8.61 -13.29
N GLU A 101 -7.78 9.07 -12.75
CA GLU A 101 -7.52 9.14 -11.32
C GLU A 101 -7.00 10.53 -10.92
N ALA A 102 -7.09 10.85 -9.63
CA ALA A 102 -6.60 12.12 -9.11
C ALA A 102 -5.07 12.27 -9.29
N PRO A 103 -4.53 13.50 -9.29
CA PRO A 103 -3.09 13.74 -9.30
C PRO A 103 -2.36 13.05 -8.15
N ALA A 104 -1.08 12.75 -8.35
CA ALA A 104 -0.20 12.14 -7.35
C ALA A 104 -0.64 10.76 -6.84
N THR A 105 -1.35 10.01 -7.68
CA THR A 105 -1.82 8.63 -7.42
C THR A 105 -0.95 7.57 -8.10
N CYS A 106 0.15 7.97 -8.74
CA CYS A 106 1.10 7.06 -9.38
C CYS A 106 2.53 7.46 -9.02
N LEU A 107 3.34 6.45 -8.70
CA LEU A 107 4.76 6.56 -8.41
C LEU A 107 5.50 5.68 -9.43
N LEU A 108 6.38 6.28 -10.22
CA LEU A 108 7.31 5.58 -11.10
C LEU A 108 8.70 5.71 -10.51
N TYR A 109 9.49 4.64 -10.58
CA TYR A 109 10.85 4.62 -10.07
C TYR A 109 11.66 3.56 -10.80
N SER A 110 12.98 3.64 -10.68
CA SER A 110 13.89 2.63 -11.19
C SER A 110 15.03 2.38 -10.21
N TYR A 111 15.66 1.21 -10.31
CA TYR A 111 16.86 0.86 -9.57
C TYR A 111 17.55 -0.34 -10.22
N ASP A 112 18.85 -0.45 -10.02
CA ASP A 112 19.70 -1.54 -10.50
C ASP A 112 19.40 -2.84 -9.72
N LEU A 113 18.61 -3.72 -10.30
CA LEU A 113 18.14 -4.95 -9.65
C LEU A 113 19.20 -6.05 -9.70
N ASN A 114 19.90 -6.17 -10.82
CA ASN A 114 20.86 -7.24 -11.08
C ASN A 114 22.33 -6.81 -10.92
N ALA A 115 22.58 -5.55 -10.54
CA ALA A 115 23.90 -4.98 -10.32
C ALA A 115 24.79 -4.95 -11.58
N ASP A 116 24.18 -4.84 -12.77
CA ASP A 116 24.91 -4.78 -14.05
C ASP A 116 25.23 -3.33 -14.49
N ARG A 117 24.77 -2.33 -13.71
CA ARG A 117 24.96 -0.89 -13.93
C ARG A 117 24.25 -0.32 -15.14
N GLU A 118 23.46 -1.10 -15.85
CA GLU A 118 22.67 -0.69 -17.01
C GLU A 118 21.19 -0.76 -16.67
N VAL A 119 20.41 0.23 -17.10
CA VAL A 119 18.97 0.22 -16.81
C VAL A 119 18.28 -0.83 -17.67
N GLY A 120 17.75 -1.86 -17.04
CA GLY A 120 16.85 -2.82 -17.66
C GLY A 120 15.56 -2.17 -18.16
N ILE A 121 15.43 -1.96 -19.46
CA ILE A 121 14.23 -1.42 -20.09
C ILE A 121 13.30 -2.52 -20.61
N GLY A 122 13.70 -3.79 -20.52
CA GLY A 122 12.99 -4.92 -21.10
C GLY A 122 12.75 -4.75 -22.60
N SER A 123 11.59 -5.18 -23.10
CA SER A 123 11.22 -5.07 -24.53
C SER A 123 10.78 -3.65 -24.96
N LEU A 124 11.29 -2.59 -24.32
CA LEU A 124 11.09 -1.21 -24.77
C LEU A 124 11.89 -0.95 -26.07
N THR A 125 11.29 -0.20 -27.00
CA THR A 125 11.60 -0.27 -28.44
C THR A 125 12.94 0.30 -28.89
N ALA A 126 13.73 0.94 -28.03
CA ALA A 126 15.12 1.33 -28.32
C ALA A 126 15.96 1.33 -27.05
N ALA A 127 17.02 0.51 -27.02
CA ALA A 127 18.07 0.63 -26.02
C ALA A 127 18.95 1.83 -26.39
N GLY A 128 19.12 2.76 -25.47
CA GLY A 128 20.10 3.84 -25.55
C GLY A 128 21.32 3.57 -24.64
N PRO A 129 22.21 4.55 -24.48
CA PRO A 129 23.33 4.45 -23.54
C PRO A 129 22.85 4.09 -22.12
N HIS A 130 23.58 3.21 -21.45
CA HIS A 130 23.26 2.71 -20.09
C HIS A 130 21.89 2.04 -19.98
N THR A 131 21.44 1.36 -21.02
CA THR A 131 20.19 0.58 -20.98
C THR A 131 20.36 -0.77 -21.65
N ASN A 132 19.71 -1.79 -21.09
CA ASN A 132 19.69 -3.13 -21.66
C ASN A 132 18.25 -3.66 -21.79
N ARG A 133 18.03 -4.67 -22.63
CA ARG A 133 16.69 -5.28 -22.83
C ARG A 133 16.50 -6.61 -22.12
N ALA A 134 17.53 -7.11 -21.45
CA ALA A 134 17.57 -8.45 -20.86
C ALA A 134 16.69 -8.56 -19.61
N ASN A 135 16.62 -7.49 -18.81
CA ASN A 135 15.80 -7.39 -17.61
C ASN A 135 14.93 -6.13 -17.62
N MET A 136 14.12 -5.96 -16.57
CA MET A 136 13.28 -4.79 -16.38
C MET A 136 13.47 -4.21 -15.00
N GLU A 137 13.84 -2.93 -14.97
CA GLU A 137 14.19 -2.15 -13.80
C GLU A 137 13.39 -0.86 -13.69
N LEU A 138 12.36 -0.75 -14.53
CA LEU A 138 11.41 0.33 -14.55
C LEU A 138 10.12 -0.10 -13.83
N PHE A 139 9.99 0.32 -12.59
CA PHE A 139 8.93 -0.09 -11.67
C PHE A 139 7.92 1.03 -11.43
N GLY A 140 6.85 0.70 -10.72
CA GLY A 140 5.90 1.70 -10.28
C GLY A 140 4.71 1.14 -9.54
N PHE A 141 4.02 2.04 -8.85
CA PHE A 141 2.72 1.84 -8.23
C PHE A 141 1.72 2.83 -8.80
N ARG A 142 0.45 2.44 -8.94
CA ARG A 142 -0.62 3.37 -9.28
C ARG A 142 -1.96 2.98 -8.66
N LEU A 143 -2.81 3.96 -8.46
CA LEU A 143 -4.25 3.73 -8.34
C LEU A 143 -4.84 3.58 -9.73
N SER A 144 -5.77 2.64 -9.89
CA SER A 144 -6.62 2.56 -11.08
C SER A 144 -7.89 1.79 -10.75
N ARG A 145 -9.05 2.42 -10.93
CA ARG A 145 -10.39 1.84 -10.71
C ARG A 145 -10.54 1.26 -9.30
N GLY A 146 -10.05 2.00 -8.30
CA GLY A 146 -10.13 1.62 -6.89
C GLY A 146 -9.28 0.40 -6.50
N ARG A 147 -8.24 0.09 -7.28
CA ARG A 147 -7.25 -0.95 -6.99
C ARG A 147 -5.86 -0.34 -6.97
N LEU A 148 -5.05 -0.70 -5.98
CA LEU A 148 -3.61 -0.44 -6.02
C LEU A 148 -2.98 -1.46 -6.96
N GLN A 149 -2.18 -0.97 -7.90
CA GLN A 149 -1.51 -1.79 -8.89
C GLN A 149 0.00 -1.58 -8.84
N GLN A 150 0.75 -2.64 -9.12
CA GLN A 150 2.19 -2.59 -9.34
C GLN A 150 2.51 -2.87 -10.80
N ARG A 151 3.50 -2.17 -11.33
CA ARG A 151 3.96 -2.34 -12.70
C ARG A 151 4.73 -3.65 -12.85
N GLN A 152 4.38 -4.42 -13.87
CA GLN A 152 4.94 -5.74 -14.17
C GLN A 152 5.64 -5.81 -15.54
N GLY A 153 5.61 -4.75 -16.34
CA GLY A 153 6.05 -4.86 -17.73
C GLY A 153 5.54 -3.79 -18.66
N GLY A 154 5.81 -4.02 -19.95
CA GLY A 154 5.12 -3.38 -21.06
C GLY A 154 5.92 -2.28 -21.74
N ARG A 155 5.35 -1.81 -22.87
CA ARG A 155 6.02 -0.95 -23.86
C ARG A 155 6.16 0.52 -23.50
N ARG A 156 5.67 0.95 -22.34
CA ARG A 156 5.85 2.32 -21.82
C ARG A 156 6.09 2.29 -20.32
N HIS A 157 6.96 3.16 -19.83
CA HIS A 157 7.14 3.46 -18.41
C HIS A 157 6.39 4.74 -18.10
N GLY A 158 5.08 4.61 -17.89
CA GLY A 158 4.16 5.72 -17.68
C GLY A 158 2.99 5.29 -16.83
N CYS A 159 2.32 6.24 -16.18
CA CYS A 159 1.18 5.92 -15.31
C CYS A 159 -0.06 5.45 -16.09
N ASP A 160 -0.13 5.77 -17.36
CA ASP A 160 -1.17 5.41 -18.35
C ASP A 160 -0.76 4.22 -19.24
N GLY A 161 0.46 3.70 -19.08
CA GLY A 161 1.06 2.74 -20.02
C GLY A 161 1.78 1.58 -19.34
N GLY A 162 1.91 0.47 -20.06
CA GLY A 162 2.55 -0.74 -19.56
C GLY A 162 1.56 -1.79 -19.04
N ARG A 163 2.10 -2.86 -18.48
CA ARG A 163 1.38 -3.97 -17.87
C ARG A 163 1.39 -3.79 -16.36
N TRP A 164 0.21 -3.80 -15.76
CA TRP A 164 -0.01 -3.54 -14.35
C TRP A 164 -0.80 -4.69 -13.73
N GLN A 165 -0.44 -5.07 -12.51
CA GLN A 165 -1.12 -6.12 -11.74
C GLN A 165 -1.68 -5.55 -10.45
N SER A 166 -2.91 -5.94 -10.10
CA SER A 166 -3.54 -5.55 -8.84
C SER A 166 -2.80 -6.20 -7.68
N LEU A 167 -2.43 -5.39 -6.68
CA LEU A 167 -1.96 -5.87 -5.38
C LEU A 167 -3.13 -6.04 -4.40
N THR A 168 -4.17 -5.22 -4.54
CA THR A 168 -5.38 -5.32 -3.73
C THR A 168 -6.29 -6.42 -4.24
N GLY A 169 -6.90 -7.17 -3.32
CA GLY A 169 -7.85 -8.22 -3.62
C GLY A 169 -9.20 -7.73 -4.17
N ALA A 170 -10.14 -8.66 -4.36
CA ALA A 170 -11.52 -8.32 -4.76
C ALA A 170 -12.29 -7.63 -3.63
N ASP A 171 -12.05 -8.00 -2.38
CA ASP A 171 -12.78 -7.50 -1.20
C ASP A 171 -12.41 -6.06 -0.81
N THR A 172 -11.29 -5.54 -1.32
CA THR A 172 -10.72 -4.26 -0.91
C THR A 172 -10.85 -3.23 -2.03
N ARG A 173 -11.25 -2.01 -1.65
CA ARG A 173 -11.26 -0.85 -2.54
C ARG A 173 -10.37 0.24 -1.97
N VAL A 174 -9.41 0.68 -2.77
CA VAL A 174 -8.60 1.85 -2.44
C VAL A 174 -9.37 3.09 -2.83
N THR A 175 -9.68 3.93 -1.85
CA THR A 175 -10.43 5.18 -2.03
C THR A 175 -9.52 6.39 -2.13
N ARG A 176 -8.31 6.29 -1.59
CA ARG A 176 -7.28 7.33 -1.72
C ARG A 176 -5.90 6.70 -1.76
N LEU A 177 -5.11 7.13 -2.73
CA LEU A 177 -3.66 6.91 -2.77
C LEU A 177 -3.01 8.26 -3.05
N ARG A 178 -2.00 8.63 -2.28
CA ARG A 178 -1.26 9.87 -2.54
C ARG A 178 0.22 9.69 -2.23
N PHE A 179 1.04 10.08 -3.18
CA PHE A 179 2.48 10.21 -3.03
C PHE A 179 2.86 11.68 -2.92
N ARG A 180 3.80 12.02 -2.04
CA ARG A 180 4.39 13.37 -1.99
C ARG A 180 5.89 13.26 -1.81
N LEU A 181 6.64 13.74 -2.79
CA LEU A 181 8.08 13.87 -2.71
C LEU A 181 8.42 15.18 -2.00
N ILE A 182 9.25 15.08 -0.97
CA ILE A 182 9.84 16.20 -0.25
C ILE A 182 11.33 16.17 -0.58
N SER A 183 11.91 17.31 -0.90
CA SER A 183 13.31 17.41 -1.29
C SER A 183 13.91 18.65 -0.65
N ASP A 184 14.93 18.43 0.16
CA ASP A 184 15.75 19.48 0.75
C ASP A 184 17.06 19.56 -0.04
N CYS A 185 17.51 20.78 -0.31
CA CYS A 185 18.71 21.01 -1.09
C CYS A 185 19.87 21.40 -0.19
N LEU A 186 20.99 20.68 -0.31
CA LEU A 186 22.25 20.96 0.35
C LEU A 186 23.26 21.51 -0.66
N ASN A 187 23.73 22.74 -0.45
CA ASN A 187 24.77 23.33 -1.28
C ASN A 187 26.13 22.68 -0.96
N LEU A 188 26.77 22.08 -1.97
CA LEU A 188 28.03 21.36 -1.78
C LEU A 188 29.26 22.24 -1.95
N GLN A 189 29.12 23.39 -2.60
CA GLN A 189 30.20 24.36 -2.77
C GLN A 189 30.26 25.33 -1.57
N ARG A 190 29.11 25.64 -0.96
CA ARG A 190 28.98 26.54 0.18
C ARG A 190 28.06 25.92 1.25
N PRO A 191 28.58 25.01 2.09
CA PRO A 191 27.81 24.34 3.13
C PRO A 191 27.08 25.34 4.04
N GLY A 192 25.81 25.03 4.37
CA GLY A 192 24.96 25.88 5.20
C GLY A 192 24.31 27.06 4.48
N GLN A 193 24.66 27.32 3.21
CA GLN A 193 23.96 28.31 2.37
C GLN A 193 22.87 27.65 1.53
N ALA A 194 21.89 28.46 1.12
CA ALA A 194 20.88 28.03 0.17
C ALA A 194 21.53 27.61 -1.16
N CYS A 195 20.91 26.64 -1.84
CA CYS A 195 21.33 26.24 -3.18
C CYS A 195 21.13 27.39 -4.17
N ARG A 196 22.14 27.61 -5.02
CA ARG A 196 22.13 28.64 -6.06
C ARG A 196 22.25 28.01 -7.42
N ARG A 197 21.59 28.63 -8.41
CA ARG A 197 21.60 28.13 -9.78
C ARG A 197 23.04 28.01 -10.30
N GLY A 198 23.36 26.86 -10.90
CA GLY A 198 24.68 26.56 -11.45
C GLY A 198 25.70 25.99 -10.44
N GLU A 199 25.42 26.04 -9.14
CA GLU A 199 26.28 25.46 -8.10
C GLU A 199 25.95 23.97 -7.88
N PRO A 200 26.92 23.14 -7.48
CA PRO A 200 26.67 21.75 -7.17
C PRO A 200 25.86 21.61 -5.89
N ALA A 201 24.87 20.72 -5.93
CA ALA A 201 23.95 20.49 -4.84
C ALA A 201 23.62 19.00 -4.65
N GLN A 202 23.31 18.62 -3.42
CA GLN A 202 22.77 17.31 -3.08
C GLN A 202 21.32 17.46 -2.64
N LEU A 203 20.43 16.68 -3.24
CA LEU A 203 19.03 16.62 -2.85
C LEU A 203 18.79 15.45 -1.91
N VAL A 204 18.45 15.80 -0.68
CA VAL A 204 18.02 14.90 0.38
C VAL A 204 16.51 14.74 0.24
N ARG A 205 16.06 13.53 -0.10
CA ARG A 205 14.67 13.26 -0.50
C ARG A 205 13.95 12.35 0.49
N SER A 206 12.70 12.66 0.79
CA SER A 206 11.78 11.80 1.53
C SER A 206 10.45 11.67 0.78
N LEU A 207 9.86 10.49 0.79
CA LEU A 207 8.56 10.21 0.19
C LEU A 207 7.52 10.01 1.29
N GLU A 208 6.43 10.77 1.23
CA GLU A 208 5.22 10.49 1.99
C GLU A 208 4.25 9.66 1.16
N LEU A 209 3.72 8.62 1.77
CA LEU A 209 2.73 7.72 1.19
C LEU A 209 1.49 7.77 2.06
N ARG A 210 0.34 7.97 1.44
CA ARG A 210 -0.97 7.91 2.11
C ARG A 210 -1.88 6.94 1.38
N LEU A 211 -2.46 6.01 2.13
CA LEU A 211 -3.39 5.00 1.64
C LEU A 211 -4.68 5.06 2.46
N ALA A 212 -5.82 5.19 1.79
CA ALA A 212 -7.12 4.94 2.38
C ALA A 212 -7.82 3.82 1.59
N ALA A 213 -8.39 2.87 2.32
CA ALA A 213 -9.08 1.74 1.74
C ALA A 213 -10.33 1.39 2.56
N GLU A 214 -11.28 0.74 1.91
CA GLU A 214 -12.54 0.26 2.49
C GLU A 214 -12.83 -1.17 2.05
N ALA A 215 -13.60 -1.89 2.85
CA ALA A 215 -14.16 -3.16 2.43
C ALA A 215 -15.27 -2.91 1.40
N ARG A 216 -15.27 -3.63 0.29
CA ARG A 216 -16.31 -3.49 -0.75
C ARG A 216 -17.70 -3.94 -0.29
N SER A 217 -17.74 -4.89 0.64
CA SER A 217 -18.98 -5.41 1.21
C SER A 217 -19.58 -4.49 2.27
N ASP A 218 -18.79 -3.55 2.81
CA ASP A 218 -19.18 -2.68 3.91
C ASP A 218 -18.31 -1.40 3.92
N PRO A 219 -18.78 -0.29 3.30
CA PRO A 219 -18.04 0.97 3.24
C PRO A 219 -17.78 1.64 4.61
N ASP A 220 -18.47 1.21 5.67
CA ASP A 220 -18.21 1.71 7.02
C ASP A 220 -16.92 1.11 7.59
N VAL A 221 -16.52 -0.07 7.09
CA VAL A 221 -15.21 -0.67 7.39
C VAL A 221 -14.15 -0.04 6.49
N LYS A 222 -13.50 1.00 7.02
CA LYS A 222 -12.45 1.76 6.33
C LYS A 222 -11.22 1.96 7.19
N VAL A 223 -10.07 2.09 6.54
CA VAL A 223 -8.79 2.38 7.16
C VAL A 223 -8.10 3.51 6.39
N THR A 224 -7.39 4.38 7.10
CA THR A 224 -6.48 5.36 6.51
C THR A 224 -5.16 5.26 7.25
N LEU A 225 -4.08 5.16 6.49
CA LEU A 225 -2.73 5.03 6.99
C LEU A 225 -1.83 5.96 6.19
N ASP A 226 -0.78 6.44 6.83
CA ASP A 226 0.28 7.21 6.20
C ASP A 226 1.65 6.81 6.75
N THR A 227 2.67 7.03 5.93
CA THR A 227 4.06 6.83 6.33
C THR A 227 4.95 7.81 5.57
N ARG A 228 6.08 8.15 6.17
CA ARG A 228 7.14 8.93 5.55
C ARG A 228 8.41 8.09 5.53
N VAL A 229 9.04 8.00 4.36
CA VAL A 229 10.26 7.24 4.17
C VAL A 229 11.37 8.10 3.56
N ARG A 230 12.56 8.06 4.16
CA ARG A 230 13.77 8.66 3.58
C ARG A 230 14.22 7.82 2.39
N LEU A 231 14.52 8.46 1.26
CA LEU A 231 15.09 7.81 0.08
C LEU A 231 16.62 7.80 0.19
N PRO A 232 17.28 6.66 0.44
CA PRO A 232 18.72 6.62 0.76
C PRO A 232 19.61 7.18 -0.35
N ASN A 233 19.22 6.97 -1.60
CA ASN A 233 20.01 7.43 -2.74
C ASN A 233 19.71 8.91 -3.01
N ASP A 234 20.56 9.78 -2.46
CA ASP A 234 20.49 11.22 -2.70
C ASP A 234 20.86 11.58 -4.11
N ARG A 235 20.17 12.59 -4.64
CA ARG A 235 20.42 13.04 -6.01
C ARG A 235 21.48 14.12 -6.01
N LEU A 236 22.61 13.82 -6.63
CA LEU A 236 23.67 14.78 -6.88
C LEU A 236 23.37 15.55 -8.17
N VAL A 237 23.41 16.87 -8.07
CA VAL A 237 23.19 17.80 -9.17
C VAL A 237 24.46 18.61 -9.36
N ARG A 238 25.07 18.55 -10.56
CA ARG A 238 26.29 19.31 -10.87
C ARG A 238 26.03 20.82 -11.00
N HIS A 239 24.85 21.17 -11.52
CA HIS A 239 24.38 22.53 -11.71
C HIS A 239 22.91 22.62 -11.30
N TRP A 240 22.63 23.18 -10.13
CA TRP A 240 21.27 23.42 -9.62
C TRP A 240 20.46 24.35 -10.52
#